data_AF-A0A535W8A1-F1
#
_entry.id   AF-A0A535W8A1-F1
#
_cell.length_a   1.000
_cell.length_b   1.000
_cell.length_c   1.000
_cell.angle_alpha   90.00
_cell.angle_beta   90.00
_cell.angle_gamma   90.00
#
_symmetry.space_group_name_H-M   'P 1'
#
loop_
_entity.id
_entity.type
_entity.pdbx_description
1 polymer ?
#
loop_
_entity_poly.entity_id
_entity_poly.type
_entity_poly.pdbx_seq_one_letter_code
_entity_poly.pdbx_strand_id
1 'polypeptide(L)'
;MPVNTSAFDRGHRAGERALHLLGDELRERRLSLGLSQRRVAAAARLSRSRYSRIEAGKIPTFAIVELCELASILGLEGAARVYPGGSPVRDAAHAGRLQSILRQVAPPMRYRIEVPLPSAANRWERRAWDAMQFGDGQRTAIELEMRLTDVQAMRRRVDLKRRDDPTESFLLLIADTRSNRRVLAEFGGLFADLPRLPSSVVRDALAAGRHPPGGLMLV
;
A
#
# COMPACT_ATOMS: atom_id res chain seq x y z
N MET A 1 -22.90 12.29 18.44
CA MET A 1 -23.16 11.13 17.55
C MET A 1 -22.21 11.23 16.36
N PRO A 2 -21.37 10.23 16.07
CA PRO A 2 -20.49 10.30 14.91
C PRO A 2 -21.30 10.05 13.63
N VAL A 3 -21.24 10.99 12.69
CA VAL A 3 -21.89 10.88 11.38
C VAL A 3 -21.18 9.79 10.60
N ASN A 4 -21.84 8.65 10.46
CA ASN A 4 -21.35 7.50 9.72
C ASN A 4 -21.29 7.87 8.23
N THR A 5 -20.18 8.44 7.75
CA THR A 5 -20.09 8.90 6.36
C THR A 5 -20.09 7.68 5.44
N SER A 6 -21.00 7.63 4.46
CA SER A 6 -21.17 6.45 3.61
C SER A 6 -19.91 6.18 2.77
N ALA A 7 -19.75 4.95 2.26
CA ALA A 7 -18.66 4.61 1.35
C ALA A 7 -18.66 5.51 0.10
N PHE A 8 -19.86 5.89 -0.36
CA PHE A 8 -20.08 6.83 -1.44
C PHE A 8 -19.53 8.22 -1.11
N ASP A 9 -19.88 8.79 0.05
CA ASP A 9 -19.39 10.12 0.47
C ASP A 9 -17.87 10.17 0.65
N ARG A 10 -17.27 9.08 1.12
CA ARG A 10 -15.81 8.95 1.20
C ARG A 10 -15.18 8.91 -0.20
N GLY A 11 -15.77 8.15 -1.12
CA GLY A 11 -15.36 8.10 -2.52
C GLY A 11 -15.47 9.46 -3.19
N HIS A 12 -16.57 10.18 -2.97
CA HIS A 12 -16.80 11.51 -3.51
C HIS A 12 -15.72 12.51 -3.04
N ARG A 13 -15.49 12.59 -1.72
CA ARG A 13 -14.43 13.45 -1.16
C ARG A 13 -13.03 13.07 -1.62
N ALA A 14 -12.77 11.78 -1.84
CA ALA A 14 -11.49 11.33 -2.39
C ALA A 14 -11.33 11.76 -3.86
N GLY A 15 -12.42 11.69 -4.64
CA GLY A 15 -12.49 12.21 -6.01
C GLY A 15 -12.19 13.70 -6.06
N GLU A 16 -12.84 14.53 -5.24
CA GLU A 16 -12.58 15.98 -5.19
C GLU A 16 -11.11 16.30 -4.89
N ARG A 17 -10.51 15.61 -3.91
CA ARG A 17 -9.07 15.77 -3.61
C ARG A 17 -8.18 15.35 -4.79
N ALA A 18 -8.50 14.25 -5.47
CA ALA A 18 -7.75 13.81 -6.64
C ALA A 18 -7.84 14.84 -7.78
N LEU A 19 -9.01 15.45 -8.00
CA LEU A 19 -9.20 16.48 -9.02
C LEU A 19 -8.37 17.74 -8.71
N HIS A 20 -8.27 18.14 -7.44
CA HIS A 20 -7.39 19.24 -7.04
C HIS A 20 -5.91 18.94 -7.32
N LEU A 21 -5.43 17.77 -6.90
CA LEU A 21 -4.03 17.36 -7.12
C LEU A 21 -3.68 17.28 -8.62
N LEU A 22 -4.56 16.67 -9.43
CA LEU A 22 -4.38 16.62 -10.88
C LEU A 22 -4.39 18.02 -11.50
N GLY A 23 -5.28 18.91 -11.04
CA GLY A 23 -5.34 20.29 -11.50
C GLY A 23 -4.02 21.05 -11.25
N ASP A 24 -3.46 20.90 -10.06
CA ASP A 24 -2.19 21.52 -9.68
C ASP A 24 -1.03 20.95 -10.51
N GLU A 25 -0.94 19.62 -10.68
CA GLU A 25 0.12 18.98 -11.47
C GLU A 25 0.09 19.41 -12.94
N LEU A 26 -1.10 19.46 -13.56
CA LEU A 26 -1.27 19.97 -14.93
C LEU A 26 -0.88 21.45 -15.03
N ARG A 27 -1.22 22.26 -14.02
CA ARG A 27 -0.89 23.69 -13.97
C ARG A 27 0.61 23.92 -13.85
N GLU A 28 1.26 23.25 -12.90
CA GLU A 28 2.71 23.33 -12.70
C GLU A 28 3.45 22.93 -13.98
N ARG A 29 3.03 21.81 -14.58
CA ARG A 29 3.64 21.36 -15.83
C ARG A 29 3.44 22.38 -16.95
N ARG A 30 2.23 22.91 -17.13
CA ARG A 30 1.96 23.94 -18.15
C ARG A 30 2.85 25.17 -17.95
N LEU A 31 2.98 25.65 -16.70
CA LEU A 31 3.82 26.81 -16.38
C LEU A 31 5.30 26.52 -16.64
N SER A 32 5.80 25.32 -16.32
CA SER A 32 7.18 24.92 -16.63
C SER A 32 7.50 24.93 -18.13
N LEU A 33 6.48 24.70 -18.98
CA LEU A 33 6.58 24.75 -20.43
C LEU A 33 6.33 26.15 -21.01
N GLY A 34 6.06 27.16 -20.17
CA GLY A 34 5.74 28.52 -20.61
C GLY A 34 4.43 28.63 -21.41
N LEU A 35 3.54 27.65 -21.32
CA LEU A 35 2.32 27.60 -22.12
C LEU A 35 1.17 28.37 -21.47
N SER A 36 0.38 29.08 -22.29
CA SER A 36 -0.86 29.70 -21.82
C SER A 36 -2.00 28.68 -21.72
N GLN A 37 -2.95 28.92 -20.82
CA GLN A 37 -4.18 28.10 -20.72
C GLN A 37 -4.91 28.00 -22.06
N ARG A 38 -4.96 29.10 -22.83
CA ARG A 38 -5.61 29.14 -24.15
C ARG A 38 -4.96 28.18 -25.15
N ARG A 39 -3.63 28.06 -25.11
CA ARG A 39 -2.87 27.18 -26.02
C ARG A 39 -3.13 25.71 -25.70
N VAL A 40 -3.09 25.33 -24.43
CA VAL A 40 -3.37 23.94 -24.01
C VAL A 40 -4.83 23.57 -24.28
N ALA A 41 -5.76 24.45 -23.93
CA ALA A 41 -7.19 24.23 -24.19
C ALA A 41 -7.48 24.02 -25.69
N ALA A 42 -6.88 24.83 -26.57
CA ALA A 42 -7.03 24.66 -28.02
C ALA A 42 -6.48 23.31 -28.52
N ALA A 43 -5.29 22.89 -28.04
CA ALA A 43 -4.71 21.60 -28.39
C ALA A 43 -5.57 20.42 -27.93
N ALA A 44 -6.22 20.56 -26.77
CA ALA A 44 -7.11 19.55 -26.19
C ALA A 44 -8.57 19.65 -26.69
N ARG A 45 -8.88 20.56 -27.62
CA ARG A 45 -10.26 20.82 -28.10
C ARG A 45 -11.23 21.20 -26.97
N LEU A 46 -10.73 21.89 -25.95
CA LEU A 46 -11.49 22.39 -24.80
C LEU A 46 -11.66 23.90 -24.87
N SER A 47 -12.69 24.41 -24.19
CA SER A 47 -12.76 25.84 -23.91
C SER A 47 -11.72 26.22 -22.84
N ARG A 48 -11.18 27.45 -22.94
CA ARG A 48 -10.26 27.98 -21.93
C ARG A 48 -10.88 27.98 -20.52
N SER A 49 -12.18 28.24 -20.42
CA SER A 49 -12.93 28.21 -19.15
C SER A 49 -12.98 26.80 -18.54
N ARG A 50 -13.22 25.76 -19.36
CA ARG A 50 -13.18 24.37 -18.90
C ARG A 50 -11.78 23.99 -18.43
N TYR A 51 -10.74 24.31 -19.20
CA TYR A 51 -9.35 24.06 -18.80
C TYR A 51 -8.97 24.81 -17.51
N SER A 52 -9.40 26.07 -17.35
CA SER A 52 -9.18 26.81 -16.11
C SER A 52 -9.86 26.17 -14.89
N ARG A 53 -11.03 25.53 -15.06
CA ARG A 53 -11.68 24.78 -13.98
C ARG A 53 -10.98 23.47 -13.68
N ILE A 54 -10.42 22.80 -14.69
CA ILE A 54 -9.57 21.62 -14.52
C ILE A 54 -8.36 21.98 -13.64
N GLU A 55 -7.60 23.02 -13.99
CA GLU A 55 -6.45 23.45 -13.20
C GLU A 55 -6.80 23.88 -11.77
N ALA A 56 -8.05 24.32 -11.55
CA ALA A 56 -8.52 24.69 -10.22
C ALA A 56 -9.09 23.50 -9.42
N GLY A 57 -9.18 22.30 -10.00
CA GLY A 57 -9.87 21.15 -9.42
C GLY A 57 -11.38 21.33 -9.26
N LYS A 58 -11.99 22.31 -9.96
CA LYS A 58 -13.40 22.73 -9.81
C LYS A 58 -14.32 22.17 -10.88
N ILE A 59 -13.97 21.02 -11.46
CA ILE A 59 -14.85 20.31 -12.39
C ILE A 59 -15.59 19.19 -11.65
N PRO A 60 -16.90 19.00 -11.90
CA PRO A 60 -17.66 17.98 -11.19
C PRO A 60 -17.29 16.56 -11.65
N THR A 61 -16.82 16.43 -12.89
CA THR A 61 -16.40 15.17 -13.50
C THR A 61 -15.19 15.44 -14.40
N PHE A 62 -14.23 14.52 -14.39
CA PHE A 62 -13.08 14.53 -15.29
C PHE A 62 -12.94 13.15 -15.91
N ALA A 63 -13.10 13.06 -17.23
CA ALA A 63 -12.96 11.77 -17.90
C ALA A 63 -11.49 11.34 -17.89
N ILE A 64 -11.23 10.05 -17.63
CA ILE A 64 -9.87 9.48 -17.66
C ILE A 64 -9.24 9.70 -19.04
N VAL A 65 -10.02 9.57 -20.12
CA VAL A 65 -9.56 9.84 -21.49
C VAL A 65 -9.10 11.30 -21.65
N GLU A 66 -9.89 12.26 -21.17
CA GLU A 66 -9.57 13.70 -21.23
C GLU A 66 -8.30 14.01 -20.41
N LEU A 67 -8.11 13.35 -19.26
CA LEU A 67 -6.87 13.44 -18.48
C LEU A 67 -5.66 12.94 -19.28
N CYS A 68 -5.77 11.77 -19.90
CA CYS A 68 -4.66 11.19 -20.68
C CYS A 68 -4.28 12.05 -21.89
N GLU A 69 -5.27 12.63 -22.58
CA GLU A 69 -5.06 13.56 -23.69
C GLU A 69 -4.33 14.84 -23.23
N LEU A 70 -4.81 15.45 -22.15
CA LEU A 70 -4.19 16.65 -21.56
C LEU A 70 -2.77 16.39 -21.06
N ALA A 71 -2.57 15.27 -20.36
CA ALA A 71 -1.25 14.83 -19.91
C ALA A 71 -0.30 14.69 -21.11
N SER A 72 -0.73 14.00 -22.17
CA SER A 72 0.08 13.79 -23.38
C SER A 72 0.47 15.11 -24.05
N ILE A 73 -0.46 16.08 -24.16
CA ILE A 73 -0.17 17.42 -24.70
C ILE A 73 0.90 18.16 -23.88
N LEU A 74 0.96 17.91 -22.57
CA LEU A 74 1.93 18.50 -21.64
C LEU A 74 3.21 17.66 -21.49
N GLY A 75 3.36 16.60 -22.30
CA GLY A 75 4.51 15.69 -22.22
C GLY A 75 4.54 14.88 -20.92
N LEU A 76 3.38 14.56 -20.36
CA LEU A 76 3.17 13.67 -19.23
C LEU A 76 2.48 12.39 -19.69
N GLU A 77 2.50 11.36 -18.84
CA GLU A 77 1.75 10.13 -19.04
C GLU A 77 0.57 10.08 -18.06
N GLY A 78 -0.65 10.15 -18.58
CA GLY A 78 -1.86 10.01 -17.77
C GLY A 78 -2.19 8.55 -17.50
N ALA A 79 -2.36 8.18 -16.24
CA ALA A 79 -2.77 6.83 -15.85
C ALA A 79 -3.74 6.87 -14.66
N ALA A 80 -4.79 6.03 -14.73
CA ALA A 80 -5.70 5.80 -13.61
C ALA A 80 -5.48 4.39 -13.05
N ARG A 81 -5.27 4.30 -11.73
CA ARG A 81 -5.14 3.01 -11.03
C ARG A 81 -6.13 2.98 -9.89
N VAL A 82 -6.95 1.94 -9.84
CA VAL A 82 -7.82 1.65 -8.71
C VAL A 82 -7.08 0.72 -7.77
N TYR A 83 -7.09 1.06 -6.50
CA TYR A 83 -6.54 0.23 -5.44
C TYR A 83 -7.69 -0.26 -4.55
N PRO A 84 -7.56 -1.42 -3.88
CA PRO A 84 -8.50 -1.82 -2.84
C PRO A 84 -8.78 -0.65 -1.88
N GLY A 85 -10.07 -0.32 -1.74
CA GLY A 85 -10.56 0.83 -0.99
C GLY A 85 -11.20 0.41 0.33
N GLY A 86 -10.99 1.23 1.37
CA GLY A 86 -11.31 0.91 2.76
C GLY A 86 -10.08 0.41 3.51
N SER A 87 -10.05 0.57 4.83
CA SER A 87 -9.46 -0.53 5.61
C SER A 87 -10.23 -1.74 5.12
N PRO A 88 -9.59 -2.82 4.63
CA PRO A 88 -10.23 -4.10 4.81
C PRO A 88 -10.66 -4.04 6.27
N VAL A 89 -11.93 -4.23 6.58
CA VAL A 89 -12.23 -4.82 7.88
C VAL A 89 -11.33 -6.03 7.85
N ARG A 90 -10.16 -5.93 8.51
CA ARG A 90 -9.25 -7.06 8.63
C ARG A 90 -10.21 -8.12 9.08
N ASP A 91 -10.36 -9.17 8.27
CA ASP A 91 -11.24 -10.27 8.60
C ASP A 91 -11.01 -10.54 10.09
N ALA A 92 -12.02 -10.63 10.94
CA ALA A 92 -11.77 -10.67 12.39
C ALA A 92 -10.73 -11.77 12.74
N ALA A 93 -10.68 -12.80 11.89
CA ALA A 93 -9.62 -13.80 11.81
C ALA A 93 -8.21 -13.25 11.50
N HIS A 94 -8.02 -12.39 10.50
CA HIS A 94 -6.76 -11.71 10.18
C HIS A 94 -6.24 -10.88 11.36
N ALA A 95 -7.09 -10.00 11.91
CA ALA A 95 -6.71 -9.18 13.07
C ALA A 95 -6.41 -10.03 14.31
N GLY A 96 -7.26 -11.04 14.57
CA GLY A 96 -7.12 -11.94 15.71
C GLY A 96 -5.86 -12.81 15.66
N ARG A 97 -5.52 -13.37 14.49
CA ARG A 97 -4.29 -14.17 14.31
C ARG A 97 -3.04 -13.33 14.51
N LEU A 98 -2.97 -12.16 13.87
CA LEU A 98 -1.82 -11.26 14.05
C LEU A 98 -1.68 -10.84 15.53
N GLN A 99 -2.79 -10.44 16.18
CA GLN A 99 -2.77 -10.10 17.62
C GLN A 99 -2.37 -11.27 18.51
N SER A 100 -2.73 -12.51 18.17
CA SER A 100 -2.33 -13.68 18.97
C SER A 100 -0.81 -13.86 19.04
N ILE A 101 -0.11 -13.48 17.96
CA ILE A 101 1.34 -13.56 17.88
C ILE A 101 1.97 -12.37 18.58
N LEU A 102 1.51 -11.15 18.26
CA LEU A 102 2.05 -9.92 18.85
C LEU A 102 1.87 -9.83 20.36
N ARG A 103 0.85 -10.47 20.94
CA ARG A 103 0.67 -10.56 22.40
C ARG A 103 1.78 -11.32 23.13
N GLN A 104 2.60 -12.09 22.42
CA GLN A 104 3.75 -12.80 23.01
C GLN A 104 5.02 -11.96 23.03
N VAL A 105 5.02 -10.76 22.44
CA VAL A 105 6.18 -9.87 22.45
C VAL A 105 6.44 -9.40 23.89
N ALA A 106 7.44 -9.99 24.53
CA ALA A 106 7.84 -9.61 25.88
C ALA A 106 8.78 -8.37 25.88
N PRO A 107 8.76 -7.53 26.93
CA PRO A 107 9.76 -6.48 27.10
C PRO A 107 11.21 -7.02 27.02
N PRO A 108 12.18 -6.21 26.58
CA PRO A 108 12.08 -4.79 26.23
C PRO A 108 11.51 -4.53 24.82
N MET A 109 11.18 -5.58 24.08
CA MET A 109 10.64 -5.48 22.73
C MET A 109 9.30 -4.77 22.72
N ARG A 110 9.05 -4.03 21.64
CA ARG A 110 7.79 -3.33 21.37
C ARG A 110 7.32 -3.70 19.97
N TYR A 111 6.05 -3.48 19.69
CA TYR A 111 5.54 -3.63 18.33
C TYR A 111 4.59 -2.50 17.97
N ARG A 112 4.42 -2.30 16.67
CA ARG A 112 3.37 -1.44 16.09
C ARG A 112 2.68 -2.21 14.98
N ILE A 113 1.40 -1.92 14.75
CA ILE A 113 0.62 -2.45 13.63
C ILE A 113 0.45 -1.37 12.56
N GLU A 114 0.19 -1.78 11.31
CA GLU A 114 -0.02 -0.86 10.18
C GLU A 114 1.11 0.18 10.08
N VAL A 115 2.36 -0.29 10.06
CA VAL A 115 3.53 0.60 10.05
C VAL A 115 3.78 1.08 8.62
N PRO A 116 3.57 2.37 8.31
CA PRO A 116 3.75 2.88 6.96
C PRO A 116 5.21 2.73 6.54
N LEU A 117 5.42 2.46 5.25
CA LEU A 117 6.76 2.48 4.67
C LEU A 117 7.32 3.93 4.70
N PRO A 118 8.65 4.11 4.72
CA PRO A 118 9.27 5.42 4.64
C PRO A 118 8.77 6.19 3.41
N SER A 119 8.17 7.35 3.63
CA SER A 119 7.76 8.21 2.52
C SER A 119 8.97 8.96 1.97
N ALA A 120 9.27 8.81 0.68
CA ALA A 120 10.05 9.82 -0.02
C ALA A 120 9.25 11.14 0.02
N ALA A 121 9.89 12.25 0.37
CA ALA A 121 9.29 13.48 0.93
C ALA A 121 8.13 14.17 0.15
N ASN A 122 7.64 13.63 -0.97
CA ASN A 122 6.56 14.20 -1.77
C ASN A 122 5.58 13.14 -2.34
N ARG A 123 5.49 11.93 -1.77
CA ARG A 123 4.53 10.91 -2.22
C ARG A 123 3.69 10.38 -1.07
N TRP A 124 2.38 10.27 -1.33
CA TRP A 124 1.45 9.60 -0.45
C TRP A 124 1.77 8.10 -0.43
N GLU A 125 2.51 7.65 0.58
CA GLU A 125 2.80 6.23 0.78
C GLU A 125 1.58 5.55 1.41
N ARG A 126 0.98 4.62 0.67
CA ARG A 126 -0.22 3.87 1.10
C ARG A 126 0.11 2.44 1.52
N ARG A 127 1.35 1.99 1.32
CA ARG A 127 1.82 0.68 1.74
C ARG A 127 2.26 0.76 3.20
N ALA A 128 1.89 -0.26 3.96
CA ALA A 128 2.32 -0.44 5.34
C ALA A 128 2.70 -1.91 5.55
N TRP A 129 3.58 -2.16 6.50
CA TRP A 129 3.74 -3.48 7.10
C TRP A 129 2.54 -3.78 8.01
N ASP A 130 2.03 -5.01 7.98
CA ASP A 130 0.93 -5.40 8.88
C ASP A 130 1.30 -5.19 10.35
N ALA A 131 2.56 -5.52 10.70
CA ALA A 131 3.19 -5.17 11.96
C ALA A 131 4.72 -5.04 11.83
N MET A 132 5.32 -4.38 12.83
CA MET A 132 6.76 -4.30 13.01
C MET A 132 7.10 -4.46 14.49
N GLN A 133 8.08 -5.31 14.79
CA GLN A 133 8.70 -5.42 16.11
C GLN A 133 9.96 -4.54 16.18
N PHE A 134 10.18 -3.92 17.33
CA PHE A 134 11.28 -3.01 17.63
C PHE A 134 11.97 -3.43 18.93
N GLY A 135 13.29 -3.30 18.96
CA GLY A 135 14.09 -3.46 20.17
C GLY A 135 15.56 -3.66 19.82
N ASP A 136 16.46 -3.43 20.77
CA ASP A 136 17.92 -3.62 20.58
C ASP A 136 18.50 -2.91 19.33
N GLY A 137 17.89 -1.81 18.90
CA GLY A 137 18.27 -1.09 17.68
C GLY A 137 17.87 -1.78 16.36
N GLN A 138 17.15 -2.91 16.42
CA GLN A 138 16.74 -3.72 15.28
C GLN A 138 15.23 -3.64 15.03
N ARG A 139 14.82 -4.02 13.81
CA ARG A 139 13.45 -4.09 13.35
C ARG A 139 13.17 -5.45 12.72
N THR A 140 12.04 -6.06 13.09
CA THR A 140 11.48 -7.21 12.36
C THR A 140 10.18 -6.79 11.69
N ALA A 141 10.15 -6.79 10.36
CA ALA A 141 8.91 -6.59 9.60
C ALA A 141 8.09 -7.88 9.58
N ILE A 142 6.76 -7.76 9.70
CA ILE A 142 5.83 -8.90 9.75
C ILE A 142 4.68 -8.64 8.76
N GLU A 143 4.43 -9.61 7.88
CA GLU A 143 3.25 -9.65 6.99
C GLU A 143 2.42 -10.91 7.27
N LEU A 144 1.10 -10.82 7.18
CA LEU A 144 0.19 -11.94 7.36
C LEU A 144 -0.69 -12.15 6.13
N GLU A 145 -0.62 -13.35 5.57
CA GLU A 145 -1.43 -13.75 4.41
C GLU A 145 -2.44 -14.83 4.78
N MET A 146 -3.72 -14.51 4.62
CA MET A 146 -4.80 -15.45 4.89
C MET A 146 -4.99 -16.46 3.76
N ARG A 147 -4.71 -16.09 2.52
CA ARG A 147 -4.92 -16.92 1.33
C ARG A 147 -3.84 -16.69 0.29
N LEU A 148 -3.24 -17.77 -0.20
CA LEU A 148 -2.33 -17.75 -1.34
C LEU A 148 -3.12 -17.99 -2.63
N THR A 149 -3.48 -16.92 -3.34
CA THR A 149 -4.18 -17.00 -4.65
C THR A 149 -3.25 -16.64 -5.79
N ASP A 150 -2.97 -15.35 -5.98
CA ASP A 150 -1.97 -14.85 -6.92
C ASP A 150 -0.62 -14.73 -6.21
N VAL A 151 0.09 -15.84 -6.23
CA VAL A 151 1.32 -16.01 -5.47
C VAL A 151 2.47 -15.18 -6.05
N GLN A 152 2.48 -14.95 -7.37
CA GLN A 152 3.47 -14.10 -8.02
C GLN A 152 3.24 -12.62 -7.69
N ALA A 153 2.00 -12.15 -7.72
CA ALA A 153 1.68 -10.78 -7.34
C ALA A 153 1.94 -10.53 -5.85
N MET A 154 1.62 -11.49 -4.98
CA MET A 154 1.92 -11.40 -3.55
C MET A 154 3.43 -11.29 -3.31
N ARG A 155 4.24 -12.15 -3.93
CA ARG A 155 5.70 -12.08 -3.82
C ARG A 155 6.25 -10.72 -4.28
N ARG A 156 5.80 -10.23 -5.44
CA ARG A 156 6.19 -8.90 -5.94
C ARG A 156 5.84 -7.79 -4.95
N ARG A 157 4.67 -7.84 -4.32
CA ARG A 157 4.25 -6.86 -3.31
C ARG A 157 5.15 -6.89 -2.08
N VAL A 158 5.47 -8.07 -1.56
CA VAL A 158 6.35 -8.23 -0.40
C VAL A 158 7.78 -7.80 -0.72
N ASP A 159 8.32 -8.21 -1.87
CA ASP A 159 9.69 -7.86 -2.28
C ASP A 159 9.85 -6.35 -2.49
N LEU A 160 8.84 -5.67 -3.04
CA LEU A 160 8.84 -4.21 -3.14
C LEU A 160 8.85 -3.53 -1.78
N LYS A 161 8.13 -4.08 -0.78
CA LYS A 161 8.18 -3.52 0.58
C LYS A 161 9.57 -3.71 1.21
N ARG A 162 10.14 -4.91 1.11
CA ARG A 162 11.48 -5.22 1.66
C ARG A 162 12.59 -4.38 1.03
N ARG A 163 12.47 -4.07 -0.26
CA ARG A 163 13.39 -3.17 -0.97
C ARG A 163 13.29 -1.74 -0.46
N ASP A 164 12.07 -1.24 -0.27
CA ASP A 164 11.81 0.17 0.05
C ASP A 164 11.94 0.47 1.56
N ASP A 165 11.79 -0.55 2.43
CA ASP A 165 12.06 -0.48 3.87
C ASP A 165 12.84 -1.71 4.34
N PRO A 166 14.17 -1.75 4.12
CA PRO A 166 15.02 -2.83 4.59
C PRO A 166 14.98 -2.96 6.11
N THR A 167 14.85 -4.18 6.60
CA THR A 167 14.83 -4.53 8.03
C THR A 167 15.79 -5.68 8.30
N GLU A 168 16.26 -5.79 9.55
CA GLU A 168 17.23 -6.82 9.95
C GLU A 168 16.62 -8.23 9.89
N SER A 169 15.31 -8.35 10.07
CA SER A 169 14.57 -9.61 9.96
C SER A 169 13.19 -9.40 9.32
N PHE A 170 12.71 -10.41 8.60
CA PHE A 170 11.39 -10.40 7.96
C PHE A 170 10.65 -11.71 8.24
N LEU A 171 9.43 -11.63 8.76
CA LEU A 171 8.54 -12.75 8.97
C LEU A 171 7.33 -12.69 8.05
N LEU A 172 7.16 -13.73 7.25
CA LEU A 172 5.94 -13.98 6.49
C LEU A 172 5.09 -15.02 7.21
N LEU A 173 3.95 -14.57 7.73
CA LEU A 173 2.97 -15.42 8.36
C LEU A 173 1.94 -15.84 7.33
N ILE A 174 1.62 -17.13 7.26
CA ILE A 174 0.62 -17.65 6.33
C ILE A 174 -0.40 -18.46 7.11
N ALA A 175 -1.68 -18.18 6.91
CA ALA A 175 -2.72 -18.92 7.61
C ALA A 175 -2.65 -20.42 7.31
N ASP A 176 -2.71 -21.23 8.36
CA ASP A 176 -2.54 -22.67 8.29
C ASP A 176 -3.82 -23.37 7.78
N THR A 177 -4.01 -23.33 6.46
CA THR A 177 -5.16 -23.94 5.79
C THR A 177 -4.71 -25.04 4.84
N ARG A 178 -5.58 -26.02 4.58
CA ARG A 178 -5.32 -27.08 3.58
C ARG A 178 -4.95 -26.51 2.21
N SER A 179 -5.60 -25.42 1.80
CA SER A 179 -5.31 -24.74 0.54
C SER A 179 -3.90 -24.13 0.53
N ASN A 180 -3.55 -23.36 1.55
CA ASN A 180 -2.23 -22.73 1.63
C ASN A 180 -1.11 -23.78 1.73
N ARG A 181 -1.30 -24.85 2.50
CA ARG A 181 -0.34 -25.97 2.56
C ARG A 181 -0.14 -26.62 1.19
N ARG A 182 -1.22 -26.82 0.42
CA ARG A 182 -1.13 -27.36 -0.94
C ARG A 182 -0.32 -26.45 -1.85
N VAL A 183 -0.63 -25.15 -1.87
CA VAL A 183 0.12 -24.16 -2.66
C VAL A 183 1.60 -24.17 -2.28
N LEU A 184 1.91 -24.17 -0.98
CA LEU A 184 3.28 -24.21 -0.51
C LEU A 184 4.02 -25.51 -0.84
N ALA A 185 3.31 -26.65 -0.97
CA ALA A 185 3.91 -27.91 -1.37
C ALA A 185 4.12 -27.98 -2.89
N GLU A 186 3.15 -27.49 -3.67
CA GLU A 186 3.16 -27.45 -5.13
C GLU A 186 4.22 -26.46 -5.66
N PHE A 187 4.36 -25.32 -5.00
CA PHE A 187 5.33 -24.28 -5.35
C PHE A 187 6.45 -24.22 -4.31
N GLY A 188 7.23 -25.29 -4.16
CA GLY A 188 8.31 -25.37 -3.15
C GLY A 188 9.41 -24.30 -3.26
N GLY A 189 9.65 -23.76 -4.47
CA GLY A 189 10.57 -22.63 -4.70
C GLY A 189 9.97 -21.25 -4.40
N LEU A 190 8.71 -21.20 -3.95
CA LEU A 190 8.07 -19.98 -3.54
C LEU A 190 8.66 -19.50 -2.21
N PHE A 191 9.13 -18.25 -2.18
CA PHE A 191 9.90 -17.71 -1.05
C PHE A 191 11.15 -18.53 -0.74
N ALA A 192 11.90 -18.94 -1.77
CA ALA A 192 13.14 -19.71 -1.59
C ALA A 192 14.17 -19.03 -0.66
N ASP A 193 14.09 -17.71 -0.51
CA ASP A 193 14.91 -16.91 0.40
C ASP A 193 14.38 -16.88 1.86
N LEU A 194 13.20 -17.43 2.13
CA LEU A 194 12.59 -17.49 3.45
C LEU A 194 12.56 -18.94 3.96
N PRO A 195 13.41 -19.31 4.94
CA PRO A 195 13.34 -20.64 5.54
C PRO A 195 12.00 -20.84 6.24
N ARG A 196 11.48 -22.07 6.23
CA ARG A 196 10.27 -22.43 6.98
C ARG A 196 10.61 -22.58 8.45
N LEU A 197 9.95 -21.79 9.29
CA LEU A 197 10.17 -21.74 10.72
C LEU A 197 9.09 -22.55 11.45
N PRO A 198 9.48 -23.44 12.38
CA PRO A 198 8.54 -24.01 13.34
C PRO A 198 7.90 -22.91 14.18
N SER A 199 6.62 -23.07 14.53
CA SER A 199 5.92 -22.05 15.31
C SER A 199 6.54 -21.82 16.70
N SER A 200 7.15 -22.85 17.29
CA SER A 200 7.88 -22.74 18.56
C SER A 200 9.04 -21.77 18.46
N VAL A 201 9.88 -21.85 17.41
CA VAL A 201 11.05 -20.99 17.23
C VAL A 201 10.67 -19.50 17.26
N VAL A 202 9.59 -19.14 16.58
CA VAL A 202 9.11 -17.74 16.58
C VAL A 202 8.53 -17.38 17.93
N ARG A 203 7.65 -18.21 18.49
CA ARG A 203 6.98 -17.93 19.78
C ARG A 203 7.96 -17.82 20.94
N ASP A 204 8.95 -18.71 21.00
CA ASP A 204 9.99 -18.74 22.04
C ASP A 204 10.88 -17.50 21.95
N ALA A 205 11.21 -17.04 20.73
CA ALA A 205 11.95 -15.80 20.53
C ALA A 205 11.15 -14.58 21.03
N LEU A 206 9.87 -14.48 20.66
CA LEU A 206 9.00 -13.38 21.08
C LEU A 206 8.81 -13.36 22.61
N ALA A 207 8.51 -14.53 23.20
CA ALA A 207 8.29 -14.68 24.63
C ALA A 207 9.55 -14.39 25.46
N ALA A 208 10.73 -14.65 24.89
CA ALA A 208 12.01 -14.32 25.51
C ALA A 208 12.50 -12.89 25.23
N GLY A 209 11.67 -12.04 24.63
CA GLY A 209 11.99 -10.64 24.37
C GLY A 209 13.10 -10.46 23.32
N ARG A 210 13.13 -11.33 22.29
CA ARG A 210 14.11 -11.27 21.20
C ARG A 210 13.44 -11.11 19.83
N HIS A 211 14.23 -10.69 18.86
CA HIS A 211 13.83 -10.75 17.45
C HIS A 211 13.80 -12.21 16.97
N PRO A 212 12.72 -12.66 16.32
CA PRO A 212 12.68 -13.97 15.69
C PRO A 212 13.56 -13.98 14.42
N PRO A 213 14.09 -15.15 14.03
CA PRO A 213 14.80 -15.29 12.76
C PRO A 213 13.88 -14.95 11.59
N GLY A 214 14.46 -14.45 10.50
CA GLY A 214 13.72 -14.19 9.27
C GLY A 214 13.25 -15.48 8.61
N GLY A 215 12.03 -15.52 8.09
CA GLY A 215 11.49 -16.71 7.46
C GLY A 215 9.97 -16.72 7.30
N LEU A 216 9.43 -17.89 7.03
CA LEU A 216 8.01 -18.15 6.80
C LEU A 216 7.46 -19.06 7.90
N MET A 217 6.31 -18.71 8.48
CA MET A 217 5.64 -19.51 9.51
C MET A 217 4.15 -19.71 9.17
N LEU A 218 3.66 -20.94 9.35
CA LEU A 218 2.22 -21.23 9.31
C LEU A 218 1.55 -20.88 10.65
N VAL A 219 0.39 -20.22 10.61
CA VAL A 219 -0.30 -19.65 11.79
C VAL A 219 -1.80 -19.84 11.83
#